data_AF-I6Z6Z0-F1
#
_entry.id   AF-I6Z6Z0-F1
#
_cell.length_a   1.000
_cell.length_b   1.000
_cell.length_c   1.000
_cell.angle_alpha   90.00
_cell.angle_beta   90.00
_cell.angle_gamma   90.00
#
_symmetry.space_group_name_H-M   'P 1'
#
loop_
_entity.id
_entity.type
_entity.pdbx_description
1 polymer ?
#
loop_
_entity_poly.entity_id
_entity_poly.type
_entity_poly.pdbx_seq_one_letter_code
_entity_poly.pdbx_strand_id
1 'polypeptide(L)'
;MAVSHIVRVLQIFAGSGAIAVVPFSVQFANKQSEINLSGDQRPISDDNRQEPQQKEEKPVNTADAVLKEAVKRLENEGGESGKTGCFWLPARYNRLDLFMCVNTQTLKPLTLFHYDWKVKNKSLNEKLNEVVEVTYHSSFDIKMKFQDGKYMNIPRYLTSSFAWLRGWGESMKPREHCSLSPKSDGSNQHRLSCRKEDKKEGFNDGVNPELTNSDSTKLQAG
;
A
#
# COMPACT_ATOMS: atom_id res chain seq x y z
N MET A 1 32.05 20.15 45.41
CA MET A 1 30.67 19.87 45.87
C MET A 1 29.73 20.21 44.72
N ALA A 2 28.84 19.39 44.18
CA ALA A 2 28.31 18.08 44.57
C ALA A 2 27.83 17.35 43.29
N VAL A 3 27.92 16.02 43.27
CA VAL A 3 27.36 15.14 42.23
C VAL A 3 26.01 14.63 42.75
N SER A 4 24.93 14.78 41.97
CA SER A 4 23.61 14.23 42.34
C SER A 4 23.25 13.09 41.38
N HIS A 5 23.24 11.87 41.92
CA HIS A 5 22.71 10.67 41.29
C HIS A 5 21.24 10.52 41.68
N ILE A 6 20.32 10.75 40.74
CA ILE A 6 18.91 10.39 40.93
C ILE A 6 18.69 9.01 40.31
N VAL A 7 18.79 8.00 41.17
CA VAL A 7 18.37 6.62 40.91
C VAL A 7 16.85 6.57 41.00
N ARG A 8 16.15 6.33 39.88
CA ARG A 8 14.73 5.98 39.91
C ARG A 8 14.59 4.49 40.21
N VAL A 9 14.28 4.19 41.47
CA VAL A 9 13.90 2.86 41.96
C VAL A 9 12.53 2.50 41.39
N LEU A 10 12.48 1.45 40.56
CA LEU A 10 11.25 0.77 40.18
C LEU A 10 10.78 -0.06 41.39
N GLN A 11 9.72 0.39 42.07
CA GLN A 11 9.00 -0.45 43.02
C GLN A 11 8.14 -1.44 42.23
N ILE A 12 8.56 -2.71 42.22
CA ILE A 12 7.74 -3.82 41.73
C ILE A 12 6.83 -4.26 42.88
N PHE A 13 5.53 -4.06 42.73
CA PHE A 13 4.54 -4.65 43.62
C PHE A 13 4.38 -6.13 43.26
N ALA A 14 5.00 -7.02 44.05
CA ALA A 14 4.67 -8.44 44.07
C ALA A 14 3.34 -8.64 44.81
N GLY A 15 2.24 -8.46 44.09
CA GLY A 15 0.90 -8.80 44.56
C GLY A 15 0.56 -10.22 44.18
N SER A 16 0.51 -11.11 45.17
CA SER A 16 0.08 -12.51 45.08
C SER A 16 -1.40 -12.61 44.66
N GLY A 17 -1.68 -12.50 43.36
CA GLY A 17 -2.97 -12.81 42.77
C GLY A 17 -2.92 -14.20 42.15
N ALA A 18 -3.68 -15.15 42.70
CA ALA A 18 -3.85 -16.48 42.13
C ALA A 18 -4.36 -16.35 40.69
N ILE A 19 -3.50 -16.63 39.71
CA ILE A 19 -3.90 -16.73 38.31
C ILE A 19 -4.60 -18.08 38.16
N ALA A 20 -5.93 -18.07 38.14
CA ALA A 20 -6.72 -19.22 37.72
C ALA A 20 -6.42 -19.47 36.23
N VAL A 21 -5.52 -20.41 35.96
CA VAL A 21 -5.27 -20.91 34.61
C VAL A 21 -6.46 -21.80 34.27
N VAL A 22 -7.41 -21.31 33.47
CA VAL A 22 -8.46 -22.16 32.90
C VAL A 22 -7.84 -22.95 31.75
N PRO A 23 -7.73 -24.29 31.83
CA PRO A 23 -7.27 -25.06 30.69
C PRO A 23 -8.38 -25.06 29.62
N PHE A 24 -8.07 -24.52 28.44
CA PHE A 24 -8.85 -24.81 27.24
C PHE A 24 -8.67 -26.29 26.90
N SER A 25 -9.61 -27.12 27.34
CA SER A 25 -9.78 -28.48 26.85
C SER A 25 -10.63 -28.42 25.57
N VAL A 26 -9.98 -28.50 24.41
CA VAL A 26 -10.68 -28.81 23.16
C VAL A 26 -11.06 -30.28 23.19
N GLN A 27 -12.29 -30.58 23.61
CA GLN A 27 -12.90 -31.87 23.34
C GLN A 27 -13.13 -31.98 21.83
N PHE A 28 -12.24 -32.67 21.12
CA PHE A 28 -12.57 -33.23 19.82
C PHE A 28 -13.56 -34.37 20.08
N ALA A 29 -14.84 -34.02 20.17
CA ALA A 29 -15.92 -34.98 20.12
C ALA A 29 -15.83 -35.67 18.75
N ASN A 30 -15.38 -36.92 18.80
CA ASN A 30 -15.32 -37.88 17.71
C ASN A 30 -16.76 -38.15 17.23
N LYS A 31 -17.30 -37.25 16.40
CA LYS A 31 -18.46 -37.51 15.56
C LYS A 31 -17.92 -37.79 14.16
N GLN A 32 -17.49 -39.03 13.94
CA GLN A 32 -17.60 -39.62 12.60
C GLN A 32 -19.08 -39.58 12.24
N SER A 33 -19.45 -38.59 11.44
CA SER A 33 -20.69 -38.68 10.68
C SER A 33 -20.42 -39.74 9.62
N GLU A 34 -21.07 -40.89 9.75
CA GLU A 34 -21.25 -41.82 8.64
C GLU A 34 -21.88 -41.05 7.49
N ILE A 35 -21.06 -40.70 6.51
CA ILE A 35 -21.55 -40.22 5.23
C ILE A 35 -22.04 -41.48 4.50
N ASN A 36 -23.33 -41.79 4.65
CA ASN A 36 -24.02 -42.72 3.76
C ASN A 36 -24.06 -42.09 2.36
N LEU A 37 -23.03 -42.36 1.56
CA LEU A 37 -23.07 -42.16 0.11
C LEU A 37 -23.97 -43.25 -0.49
N SER A 38 -25.29 -43.07 -0.34
CA SER A 38 -26.26 -43.78 -1.18
C SER A 38 -26.02 -43.36 -2.62
N GLY A 39 -25.73 -44.35 -3.45
CA GLY A 39 -25.40 -44.19 -4.85
C GLY A 39 -26.49 -43.48 -5.63
N ASP A 40 -26.07 -42.47 -6.37
CA ASP A 40 -26.79 -41.98 -7.54
C ASP A 40 -25.79 -42.04 -8.70
N GLN A 41 -25.68 -43.22 -9.31
CA GLN A 41 -24.93 -43.42 -10.53
C GLN A 41 -25.72 -42.75 -11.66
N ARG A 42 -25.39 -41.48 -11.94
CA ARG A 42 -25.85 -40.83 -13.16
C ARG A 42 -25.17 -41.48 -14.37
N PRO A 43 -25.90 -41.87 -15.41
CA PRO A 43 -25.29 -42.40 -16.63
C PRO A 43 -24.46 -41.30 -17.30
N ILE A 44 -23.19 -41.60 -17.53
CA ILE A 44 -22.26 -40.84 -18.35
C ILE A 44 -22.78 -40.95 -19.79
N SER A 45 -23.23 -39.81 -20.34
CA SER A 45 -23.41 -39.66 -21.78
C SER A 45 -22.08 -39.15 -22.34
N ASP A 46 -21.39 -39.98 -23.11
CA ASP A 46 -20.22 -39.61 -23.91
C ASP A 46 -20.66 -38.63 -25.01
N ASP A 47 -20.66 -37.34 -24.69
CA ASP A 47 -20.75 -36.28 -25.69
C ASP A 47 -19.39 -35.57 -25.75
N ASN A 48 -18.58 -36.00 -26.72
CA ASN A 48 -17.27 -35.44 -27.06
C ASN A 48 -17.44 -34.03 -27.65
N ARG A 49 -17.87 -33.08 -26.84
CA ARG A 49 -17.80 -31.67 -27.16
C ARG A 49 -16.53 -31.12 -26.52
N GLN A 50 -15.48 -30.97 -27.33
CA GLN A 50 -14.33 -30.14 -26.95
C GLN A 50 -14.85 -28.73 -26.67
N GLU A 51 -15.02 -28.40 -25.39
CA GLU A 51 -15.09 -27.01 -24.97
C GLU A 51 -13.78 -26.33 -25.41
N PRO A 52 -13.85 -25.13 -26.02
CA PRO A 52 -12.65 -24.37 -26.29
C PRO A 52 -11.96 -24.14 -24.94
N GLN A 53 -10.74 -24.67 -24.80
CA GLN A 53 -9.88 -24.40 -23.66
C GLN A 53 -9.74 -22.88 -23.55
N GLN A 54 -10.53 -22.31 -22.65
CA GLN A 54 -10.42 -20.93 -22.25
C GLN A 54 -9.03 -20.84 -21.62
N LYS A 55 -8.11 -20.23 -22.36
CA LYS A 55 -6.73 -20.02 -21.95
C LYS A 55 -6.79 -19.33 -20.59
N GLU A 56 -6.48 -20.08 -19.54
CA GLU A 56 -6.51 -19.61 -18.17
C GLU A 56 -5.41 -18.55 -18.04
N GLU A 57 -5.76 -17.29 -18.29
CA GLU A 57 -4.88 -16.16 -18.04
C GLU A 57 -4.53 -16.21 -16.56
N LYS A 58 -3.25 -16.47 -16.27
CA LYS A 58 -2.71 -16.40 -14.90
C LYS A 58 -3.23 -15.11 -14.26
N PRO A 59 -3.70 -15.15 -12.99
CA PRO A 59 -4.25 -13.98 -12.33
C PRO A 59 -3.20 -12.88 -12.36
N VAL A 60 -3.46 -11.85 -13.16
CA VAL A 60 -2.62 -10.66 -13.24
C VAL A 60 -2.53 -10.09 -11.82
N ASN A 61 -1.30 -9.95 -11.33
CA ASN A 61 -1.04 -9.35 -10.04
C ASN A 61 -1.72 -7.97 -9.98
N THR A 62 -2.75 -7.83 -9.15
CA THR A 62 -3.61 -6.63 -9.13
C THR A 62 -2.79 -5.37 -8.83
N ALA A 63 -1.70 -5.50 -8.07
CA ALA A 63 -0.79 -4.40 -7.77
C ALA A 63 -0.15 -3.79 -9.03
N ASP A 64 0.38 -4.64 -9.91
CA ASP A 64 1.08 -4.21 -11.12
C ASP A 64 0.10 -3.60 -12.14
N ALA A 65 -1.10 -4.17 -12.23
CA ALA A 65 -2.17 -3.60 -13.06
C ALA A 65 -2.56 -2.20 -12.60
N VAL A 66 -2.59 -1.97 -11.28
CA VAL A 66 -2.91 -0.66 -10.68
C VAL A 66 -1.84 0.38 -11.02
N LEU A 67 -0.55 0.02 -10.88
CA LEU A 67 0.54 0.93 -11.23
C LEU A 67 0.56 1.24 -12.74
N LYS A 68 0.38 0.23 -13.60
CA LYS A 68 0.37 0.39 -15.07
C LYS A 68 -0.74 1.34 -15.54
N GLU A 69 -1.94 1.23 -14.97
CA GLU A 69 -3.02 2.15 -15.34
C GLU A 69 -2.74 3.58 -14.89
N ALA A 70 -2.12 3.78 -13.73
CA ALA A 70 -1.71 5.11 -13.28
C ALA A 70 -0.62 5.71 -14.17
N VAL A 71 0.37 4.92 -14.59
CA VAL A 71 1.38 5.32 -15.60
C VAL A 71 0.68 5.76 -16.88
N LYS A 72 -0.21 4.92 -17.42
CA LYS A 72 -0.97 5.21 -18.64
C LYS A 72 -1.76 6.52 -18.53
N ARG A 73 -2.40 6.76 -17.39
CA ARG A 73 -3.14 8.02 -17.14
C ARG A 73 -2.22 9.23 -17.21
N LEU A 74 -1.07 9.19 -16.54
CA LEU A 74 -0.12 10.30 -16.53
C LEU A 74 0.50 10.55 -17.91
N GLU A 75 0.80 9.49 -18.67
CA GLU A 75 1.28 9.63 -20.05
C GLU A 75 0.23 10.27 -20.97
N ASN A 76 -1.04 9.89 -20.83
CA ASN A 76 -2.14 10.50 -21.60
C ASN A 76 -2.41 11.97 -21.25
N GLU A 77 -2.13 12.39 -20.01
CA GLU A 77 -2.31 13.77 -19.54
C GLU A 77 -1.14 14.71 -19.93
N GLY A 78 -0.24 14.26 -20.82
CA GLY A 78 0.90 15.04 -21.30
C GLY A 78 2.25 14.59 -20.76
N GLY A 79 2.30 13.44 -20.08
CA GLY A 79 3.55 12.79 -19.70
C GLY A 79 4.26 12.15 -20.90
N GLU A 80 5.59 12.12 -20.87
CA GLU A 80 6.37 11.42 -21.89
C GLU A 80 6.29 9.91 -21.70
N SER A 81 5.92 9.19 -22.76
CA SER A 81 5.74 7.73 -22.70
C SER A 81 7.03 7.00 -22.36
N GLY A 82 6.94 6.02 -21.47
CA GLY A 82 8.08 5.23 -21.01
C GLY A 82 9.01 5.99 -20.07
N LYS A 83 8.64 7.17 -19.58
CA LYS A 83 9.45 7.91 -18.59
C LYS A 83 8.79 8.00 -17.23
N THR A 84 7.62 7.41 -17.04
CA THR A 84 6.93 7.42 -15.74
C THR A 84 7.13 6.09 -15.03
N GLY A 85 7.56 6.15 -13.77
CA GLY A 85 7.68 5.01 -12.87
C GLY A 85 6.87 5.25 -11.61
N CYS A 86 6.39 4.18 -10.97
CA CYS A 86 5.59 4.27 -9.76
C CYS A 86 6.10 3.30 -8.70
N PHE A 87 5.83 3.61 -7.43
CA PHE A 87 6.18 2.77 -6.29
C PHE A 87 5.13 2.90 -5.18
N TRP A 88 4.87 1.78 -4.53
CA TRP A 88 4.00 1.75 -3.36
C TRP A 88 4.64 2.45 -2.17
N LEU A 89 3.86 3.27 -1.47
CA LEU A 89 4.29 3.81 -0.20
C LEU A 89 4.21 2.71 0.86
N PRO A 90 5.21 2.59 1.76
CA PRO A 90 5.21 1.55 2.76
C PRO A 90 3.98 1.68 3.68
N ALA A 91 3.11 0.68 3.61
CA ALA A 91 2.04 0.49 4.57
C ALA A 91 2.48 -0.58 5.56
N ARG A 92 2.38 -0.31 6.87
CA ARG A 92 2.70 -1.28 7.93
C ARG A 92 1.94 -2.61 7.85
N TYR A 93 0.88 -2.68 7.05
CA TYR A 93 -0.09 -3.77 7.06
C TYR A 93 -0.25 -4.50 5.70
N ASN A 94 0.77 -4.47 4.84
CA ASN A 94 0.75 -5.13 3.51
C ASN A 94 -0.45 -4.74 2.61
N ARG A 95 -1.06 -3.57 2.85
CA ARG A 95 -2.16 -3.05 2.04
C ARG A 95 -1.64 -2.02 1.06
N LEU A 96 -1.91 -2.25 -0.21
CA LEU A 96 -1.46 -1.44 -1.34
C LEU A 96 -2.55 -0.43 -1.70
N ASP A 97 -2.64 0.62 -0.88
CA ASP A 97 -3.69 1.65 -1.04
C ASP A 97 -3.13 2.98 -1.52
N LEU A 98 -1.84 3.24 -1.30
CA LEU A 98 -1.18 4.50 -1.64
C LEU A 98 0.13 4.25 -2.37
N PHE A 99 0.32 4.95 -3.47
CA PHE A 99 1.54 4.87 -4.26
C PHE A 99 1.84 6.22 -4.89
N MET A 100 3.10 6.45 -5.22
CA MET A 100 3.54 7.65 -5.91
C MET A 100 4.07 7.29 -7.29
N CYS A 101 3.78 8.14 -8.26
CA CYS A 101 4.34 8.09 -9.61
C CYS A 101 5.19 9.32 -9.86
N VAL A 102 6.24 9.16 -10.67
CA VAL A 102 7.19 10.21 -10.98
C VAL A 102 7.78 9.99 -12.37
N ASN A 103 8.16 11.09 -13.04
CA ASN A 103 9.03 10.98 -14.19
C ASN A 103 10.44 10.54 -13.72
N THR A 104 10.93 9.45 -14.26
CA THR A 104 12.16 8.76 -13.83
C THR A 104 13.43 9.49 -14.26
N GLN A 105 13.34 10.39 -15.25
CA GLN A 105 14.45 11.20 -15.73
C GLN A 105 14.57 12.50 -14.93
N THR A 106 13.45 13.18 -14.69
CA THR A 106 13.44 14.47 -13.99
C THR A 106 13.24 14.33 -12.47
N LEU A 107 12.77 13.17 -12.01
CA LEU A 107 12.36 12.88 -10.64
C LEU A 107 11.28 13.82 -10.09
N LYS A 108 10.60 14.57 -10.96
CA LYS A 108 9.55 15.56 -10.63
C LYS A 108 8.58 15.78 -11.81
N PRO A 109 7.31 16.17 -11.53
CA PRO A 109 6.68 16.23 -10.21
C PRO A 109 6.33 14.82 -9.70
N LEU A 110 6.16 14.68 -8.37
CA LEU A 110 5.60 13.45 -7.79
C LEU A 110 4.09 13.55 -7.71
N THR A 111 3.40 12.51 -8.19
CA THR A 111 1.94 12.41 -8.15
C THR A 111 1.56 11.29 -7.19
N LEU A 112 0.76 11.62 -6.16
CA LEU A 112 0.26 10.65 -5.20
C LEU A 112 -1.09 10.11 -5.66
N PHE A 113 -1.25 8.79 -5.63
CA PHE A 113 -2.51 8.12 -5.93
C PHE A 113 -3.01 7.33 -4.72
N HIS A 114 -4.34 7.25 -4.63
CA HIS A 114 -5.06 6.35 -3.74
C HIS A 114 -5.85 5.32 -4.57
N TYR A 115 -5.63 4.04 -4.28
CA TYR A 115 -6.35 2.92 -4.86
C TYR A 115 -7.43 2.41 -3.90
N ASP A 116 -8.70 2.60 -4.26
CA ASP A 116 -9.82 2.10 -3.46
C ASP A 116 -10.21 0.68 -3.88
N TRP A 117 -9.47 -0.31 -3.36
CA TRP A 117 -9.71 -1.72 -3.62
C TRP A 117 -11.07 -2.23 -3.10
N LYS A 118 -11.71 -1.52 -2.16
CA LYS A 118 -12.96 -1.97 -1.53
C LYS A 118 -14.17 -1.78 -2.43
N VAL A 119 -14.09 -0.83 -3.36
CA VAL A 119 -15.19 -0.55 -4.27
C VAL A 119 -15.27 -1.67 -5.31
N LYS A 120 -16.32 -2.47 -5.22
CA LYS A 120 -16.64 -3.52 -6.20
C LYS A 120 -17.36 -2.90 -7.41
N ASN A 121 -17.31 -3.58 -8.55
CA ASN A 121 -18.05 -3.22 -9.77
C ASN A 121 -17.70 -1.86 -10.38
N LYS A 122 -16.52 -1.33 -10.07
CA LYS A 122 -15.93 -0.18 -10.77
C LYS A 122 -14.74 -0.63 -11.59
N SER A 123 -14.51 0.06 -12.70
CA SER A 123 -13.28 -0.08 -13.47
C SER A 123 -12.07 0.31 -12.62
N LEU A 124 -10.90 -0.20 -12.99
CA LEU A 124 -9.67 0.10 -12.27
C LEU A 124 -9.37 1.61 -12.28
N ASN A 125 -9.65 2.28 -13.40
CA ASN A 125 -9.51 3.74 -13.54
C ASN A 125 -10.38 4.50 -12.53
N GLU A 126 -11.64 4.10 -12.33
CA GLU A 126 -12.54 4.73 -11.35
C GLU A 126 -12.17 4.45 -9.88
N LYS A 127 -11.35 3.43 -9.62
CA LYS A 127 -10.79 3.16 -8.28
C LYS A 127 -9.50 3.94 -8.02
N LEU A 128 -8.89 4.49 -9.07
CA LEU A 128 -7.65 5.26 -9.01
C LEU A 128 -7.94 6.75 -8.88
N ASN A 129 -7.62 7.29 -7.71
CA ASN A 129 -7.85 8.69 -7.39
C ASN A 129 -6.52 9.40 -7.18
N GLU A 130 -6.24 10.42 -8.00
CA GLU A 130 -5.10 11.30 -7.74
C GLU A 130 -5.38 12.15 -6.51
N VAL A 131 -4.44 12.16 -5.56
CA VAL A 131 -4.47 12.96 -4.34
C VAL A 131 -3.74 14.28 -4.60
N VAL A 132 -4.51 15.37 -4.68
CA VAL A 132 -3.96 16.72 -4.92
C VAL A 132 -3.53 17.41 -3.62
N GLU A 133 -4.17 17.06 -2.51
CA GLU A 133 -3.91 17.66 -1.21
C GLU A 133 -4.24 16.68 -0.09
N VAL A 134 -3.45 16.70 0.98
CA VAL A 134 -3.71 16.01 2.24
C VAL A 134 -3.85 17.07 3.32
N THR A 135 -5.04 17.19 3.91
CA THR A 135 -5.30 18.11 5.02
C THR A 135 -5.15 17.38 6.36
N TYR A 136 -4.50 18.04 7.31
CA TYR A 136 -4.31 17.55 8.66
C TYR A 136 -4.93 18.54 9.64
N HIS A 137 -6.03 18.14 10.27
CA HIS A 137 -6.62 18.92 11.36
C HIS A 137 -6.27 18.31 12.72
N SER A 138 -6.33 16.98 12.84
CA SER A 138 -5.93 16.26 14.04
C SER A 138 -5.45 14.86 13.70
N SER A 139 -4.94 14.12 14.70
CA SER A 139 -4.49 12.74 14.48
C SER A 139 -5.61 11.77 14.07
N PHE A 140 -6.87 12.16 14.19
CA PHE A 140 -8.03 11.35 13.78
C PHE A 140 -8.79 11.98 12.61
N ASP A 141 -8.41 13.18 12.18
CA ASP A 141 -9.04 13.92 11.11
C ASP A 141 -7.98 14.34 10.09
N ILE A 142 -7.59 13.37 9.27
CA ILE A 142 -6.71 13.54 8.13
C ILE A 142 -7.52 13.21 6.88
N LYS A 143 -7.58 14.13 5.92
CA LYS A 143 -8.38 13.95 4.70
C LYS A 143 -7.49 14.06 3.47
N MET A 144 -7.81 13.26 2.46
CA MET A 144 -7.28 13.40 1.12
C MET A 144 -8.30 14.13 0.27
N LYS A 145 -7.87 15.15 -0.44
CA LYS A 145 -8.61 15.79 -1.52
C LYS A 145 -8.17 15.17 -2.84
N PHE A 146 -9.12 14.72 -3.63
CA PHE A 146 -8.86 14.18 -4.95
C PHE A 146 -8.97 15.25 -6.03
N GLN A 147 -8.41 14.96 -7.21
CA GLN A 147 -8.42 15.86 -8.36
C GLN A 147 -9.86 16.28 -8.79
N ASP A 148 -10.85 15.41 -8.56
CA ASP A 148 -12.27 15.70 -8.83
C ASP A 148 -12.93 16.60 -7.75
N GLY A 149 -12.15 17.08 -6.78
CA GLY A 149 -12.60 17.92 -5.68
C GLY A 149 -13.23 17.17 -4.50
N LYS A 150 -13.40 15.84 -4.58
CA LYS A 150 -13.94 15.05 -3.48
C LYS A 150 -12.95 14.93 -2.34
N TYR A 151 -13.48 14.80 -1.13
CA TYR A 151 -12.71 14.55 0.07
C TYR A 151 -12.97 13.14 0.60
N MET A 152 -11.92 12.47 1.04
CA MET A 152 -11.97 11.16 1.70
C MET A 152 -11.17 11.19 2.99
N ASN A 153 -11.76 10.72 4.09
CA ASN A 153 -11.01 10.50 5.32
C ASN A 153 -9.97 9.39 5.10
N ILE A 154 -8.73 9.62 5.51
CA ILE A 154 -7.69 8.59 5.43
C ILE A 154 -8.11 7.40 6.30
N PRO A 155 -8.13 6.18 5.74
CA PRO A 155 -8.46 4.99 6.52
C PRO A 155 -7.59 4.87 7.77
N ARG A 156 -8.20 4.49 8.90
CA ARG A 156 -7.53 4.47 10.22
C ARG A 156 -6.21 3.69 10.26
N TYR A 157 -6.08 2.64 9.44
CA TYR A 157 -4.85 1.85 9.36
C TYR A 157 -3.69 2.57 8.64
N LEU A 158 -3.99 3.59 7.82
CA LEU A 158 -3.00 4.43 7.15
C LEU A 158 -2.64 5.67 7.96
N THR A 159 -3.45 6.07 8.95
CA THR A 159 -3.21 7.26 9.77
C THR A 159 -1.79 7.32 10.36
N SER A 160 -1.23 6.18 10.76
CA SER A 160 0.15 6.11 11.29
C SER A 160 1.22 6.44 10.25
N SER A 161 1.00 6.10 8.96
CA SER A 161 1.89 6.48 7.85
C SER A 161 1.88 7.99 7.59
N PHE A 162 0.87 8.70 8.07
CA PHE A 162 0.75 10.16 7.99
C PHE A 162 1.04 10.86 9.33
N ALA A 163 1.53 10.14 10.35
CA ALA A 163 1.79 10.74 11.66
C ALA A 163 2.81 11.89 11.61
N TRP A 164 3.71 11.88 10.62
CA TRP A 164 4.67 12.96 10.38
C TRP A 164 4.00 14.28 9.96
N LEU A 165 2.74 14.28 9.51
CA LEU A 165 1.99 15.49 9.21
C LEU A 165 1.58 16.29 10.47
N ARG A 166 1.71 15.73 11.68
CA ARG A 166 1.43 16.44 12.94
C ARG A 166 2.12 17.80 13.04
N GLY A 167 3.34 17.90 12.52
CA GLY A 167 4.13 19.13 12.52
C GLY A 167 3.99 19.95 11.25
N TRP A 168 3.15 19.58 10.29
CA TRP A 168 3.15 20.19 8.95
C TRP A 168 2.37 21.51 8.88
N GLY A 169 1.21 21.56 9.53
CA GLY A 169 0.23 22.64 9.43
C GLY A 169 -1.10 22.11 8.90
N GLU A 170 -1.86 22.96 8.20
CA GLU A 170 -3.22 22.62 7.75
C GLU A 170 -3.24 21.68 6.55
N SER A 171 -2.34 21.85 5.57
CA SER A 171 -2.35 21.01 4.37
C SER A 171 -0.98 20.78 3.73
N MET A 172 -0.87 19.65 3.04
CA MET A 172 0.30 19.20 2.29
C MET A 172 -0.14 18.81 0.88
N LYS A 173 0.46 19.44 -0.12
CA LYS A 173 0.28 19.08 -1.53
C LYS A 173 1.46 18.22 -2.02
N PRO A 174 1.25 16.95 -2.38
CA PRO A 174 2.35 16.05 -2.76
C PRO A 174 3.19 16.57 -3.94
N ARG A 175 2.54 17.11 -4.99
CA ARG A 175 3.21 17.63 -6.19
C ARG A 175 4.17 18.79 -5.89
N GLU A 176 3.85 19.63 -4.91
CA GLU A 176 4.62 20.83 -4.57
C GLU A 176 5.68 20.53 -3.49
N HIS A 177 5.35 19.68 -2.51
CA HIS A 177 6.16 19.53 -1.31
C HIS A 177 7.03 18.27 -1.28
N CYS A 178 6.77 17.28 -2.15
CA CYS A 178 7.53 16.04 -2.20
C CYS A 178 8.50 16.02 -3.38
N SER A 179 9.65 15.40 -3.16
CA SER A 179 10.71 15.25 -4.15
C SER A 179 11.44 13.91 -3.95
N LEU A 180 12.02 13.39 -5.03
CA LEU A 180 12.98 12.30 -4.96
C LEU A 180 14.38 12.85 -5.20
N SER A 181 15.32 12.36 -4.40
CA SER A 181 16.74 12.60 -4.63
C SER A 181 17.51 11.28 -4.65
N PRO A 182 18.59 11.17 -5.44
CA PRO A 182 19.47 10.00 -5.36
C PRO A 182 20.07 9.86 -3.96
N LYS A 183 20.26 8.62 -3.51
CA LYS A 183 20.96 8.36 -2.25
C LYS A 183 22.48 8.48 -2.47
N SER A 184 23.18 9.12 -1.53
CA SER A 184 24.61 9.44 -1.67
C SER A 184 25.55 8.23 -1.63
N ASP A 185 25.03 7.03 -1.36
CA ASP A 185 25.82 5.79 -1.21
C ASP A 185 26.09 5.08 -2.55
N GLY A 186 25.73 5.70 -3.67
CA GLY A 186 25.91 5.10 -5.01
C GLY A 186 24.96 3.95 -5.31
N SER A 187 23.99 3.67 -4.44
CA SER A 187 22.93 2.72 -4.73
C SER A 187 21.91 3.34 -5.70
N ASN A 188 21.23 2.50 -6.49
CA ASN A 188 20.07 2.93 -7.31
C ASN A 188 18.85 3.30 -6.47
N GLN A 189 19.00 3.48 -5.15
CA GLN A 189 17.93 3.86 -4.26
C GLN A 189 17.74 5.37 -4.29
N HIS A 190 16.49 5.78 -4.18
CA HIS A 190 16.10 7.17 -4.08
C HIS A 190 15.62 7.45 -2.66
N ARG A 191 15.70 8.71 -2.25
CA ARG A 191 15.15 9.21 -1.00
C ARG A 191 13.93 10.06 -1.31
N LEU A 192 12.76 9.58 -0.92
CA LEU A 192 11.53 10.37 -0.91
C LEU A 192 11.62 11.37 0.22
N SER A 193 11.54 12.66 -0.09
CA SER A 193 11.55 13.75 0.88
C SER A 193 10.32 14.62 0.67
N CYS A 194 9.46 14.73 1.69
CA CYS A 194 8.40 15.72 1.71
C CYS A 194 8.71 16.76 2.78
N ARG A 195 8.88 18.03 2.38
CA ARG A 195 9.20 19.14 3.29
C ARG A 195 8.36 20.38 2.99
N LYS A 196 8.04 21.13 4.04
CA LYS A 196 7.53 22.49 3.92
C LYS A 196 8.73 23.43 3.75
N GLU A 197 8.64 24.44 2.89
CA GLU A 197 9.75 25.34 2.57
C GLU A 197 10.47 25.89 3.81
N ASP A 198 9.72 26.18 4.88
CA ASP A 198 10.24 26.77 6.12
C ASP A 198 10.70 25.76 7.19
N LYS A 199 10.61 24.44 6.95
CA LYS A 199 10.90 23.41 7.97
C LYS A 199 12.04 22.49 7.58
N LYS A 200 13.02 22.40 8.48
CA LYS A 200 14.15 21.45 8.36
C LYS A 200 13.71 19.98 8.53
N GLU A 201 12.62 19.77 9.25
CA GLU A 201 12.06 18.44 9.52
C GLU A 201 10.91 18.13 8.58
N GLY A 202 10.87 16.90 8.07
CA GLY A 202 9.85 16.41 7.15
C GLY A 202 9.92 14.89 6.99
N PHE A 203 9.04 14.34 6.15
CA PHE A 203 9.08 12.92 5.82
C PHE A 203 10.31 12.62 4.98
N ASN A 204 11.02 11.56 5.34
CA ASN A 204 12.16 11.06 4.60
C ASN A 204 12.11 9.54 4.62
N ASP A 205 12.11 8.92 3.45
CA ASP A 205 12.10 7.46 3.35
C ASP A 205 12.92 6.98 2.15
N GLY A 206 13.49 5.79 2.25
CA GLY A 206 14.18 5.13 1.16
C GLY A 206 13.17 4.44 0.26
N VAL A 207 13.15 4.80 -1.02
CA VAL A 207 12.23 4.20 -2.00
C VAL A 207 12.99 3.80 -3.26
N ASN A 208 12.51 2.74 -3.90
CA ASN A 208 12.98 2.33 -5.21
C ASN A 208 11.81 2.52 -6.18
N PRO A 209 11.76 3.60 -6.97
CA PRO A 209 10.83 3.68 -8.08
C PRO A 209 11.18 2.55 -9.03
N GLU A 210 10.44 1.44 -8.98
CA GLU A 210 10.60 0.38 -9.96
C GLU A 210 10.31 1.00 -11.32
N LEU A 211 11.36 1.08 -12.13
CA LEU A 211 11.27 1.47 -13.52
C LEU A 211 10.50 0.32 -14.18
N THR A 212 9.18 0.45 -14.33
CA THR A 212 8.33 -0.53 -15.03
C THR A 212 8.64 -0.66 -16.53
N ASN A 213 9.84 -0.24 -16.95
CA ASN A 213 10.44 -0.57 -18.23
C ASN A 213 11.51 -1.63 -18.04
N SER A 214 11.10 -2.84 -17.69
CA SER A 214 11.79 -4.00 -18.22
C SER A 214 10.80 -4.71 -19.12
N ASP A 215 10.93 -4.36 -20.40
CA ASP A 215 10.62 -5.23 -21.52
C ASP A 215 10.96 -6.67 -21.12
N SER A 216 9.95 -7.44 -20.72
CA SER A 216 10.11 -8.84 -20.31
C SER A 216 10.35 -9.74 -21.54
N THR A 217 10.70 -9.14 -22.68
CA THR A 217 10.63 -9.73 -24.02
C THR A 217 12.01 -10.01 -24.63
N LYS A 218 13.13 -9.88 -23.89
CA LYS A 218 14.46 -10.28 -24.40
C LYS A 218 15.28 -11.03 -23.35
N LEU A 219 14.88 -12.25 -23.05
CA LEU A 219 15.75 -13.27 -22.41
C LEU A 219 15.29 -14.69 -22.75
N GLN A 220 14.89 -14.94 -24.01
CA GLN A 220 14.80 -16.29 -24.59
C GLN A 220 15.16 -16.22 -26.08
N ALA A 221 16.46 -16.14 -26.36
CA ALA A 221 17.06 -16.55 -27.62
C ALA A 221 18.51 -16.92 -27.30
N GLY A 222 18.67 -18.10 -26.70
CA GLY A 222 19.88 -18.90 -26.68
C GLY A 222 19.54 -20.23 -27.32
#